data_AF-A0A5M4FJ29-F1
#
_entry.id   AF-A0A5M4FJ29-F1
#
_cell.length_a   1.000
_cell.length_b   1.000
_cell.length_c   1.000
_cell.angle_alpha   90.00
_cell.angle_beta   90.00
_cell.angle_gamma   90.00
#
_symmetry.space_group_name_H-M   'P 1'
#
loop_
_entity.id
_entity.type
_entity.pdbx_description
1 polymer ?
#
loop_
_entity_poly.entity_id
_entity_poly.type
_entity_poly.pdbx_seq_one_letter_code
_entity_poly.pdbx_strand_id
1 'polypeptide(L)'
;MNASGKKTVGLFDIRFIIGGLIGLYGVILTLLGIFNASDKELAKGDGLNINLWAGLGMLVAGVAFMVWARLRPVIVPDDVEPNDGP
;
A
#
# COMPACT_ATOMS: atom_id res chain seq x y z
N MET A 1 21.71 -33.65 -4.80
CA MET A 1 20.64 -33.05 -3.99
C MET A 1 20.57 -31.59 -4.37
N ASN A 2 19.67 -31.22 -5.29
CA ASN A 2 19.57 -29.84 -5.76
C ASN A 2 18.64 -29.07 -4.83
N ALA A 3 19.20 -28.23 -3.98
CA ALA A 3 18.43 -27.27 -3.19
C ALA A 3 17.97 -26.15 -4.14
N SER A 4 16.81 -26.33 -4.78
CA SER A 4 16.12 -25.23 -5.46
C SER A 4 15.66 -24.23 -4.39
N GLY A 5 16.41 -23.15 -4.25
CA GLY A 5 16.11 -22.11 -3.28
C GLY A 5 15.03 -21.18 -3.82
N LYS A 6 13.77 -21.41 -3.41
CA LYS A 6 12.62 -20.53 -3.65
C LYS A 6 13.03 -19.06 -3.52
N LYS A 7 13.16 -18.35 -4.64
CA LYS A 7 13.43 -16.91 -4.59
C LYS A 7 12.12 -16.15 -4.36
N THR A 8 11.75 -16.00 -3.09
CA THR A 8 10.69 -15.05 -2.71
C THR A 8 11.15 -13.64 -3.04
N VAL A 9 10.68 -13.09 -4.15
CA VAL A 9 10.84 -11.68 -4.49
C VAL A 9 9.84 -10.85 -3.65
N GLY A 10 9.97 -10.93 -2.32
CA GLY A 10 8.97 -10.40 -1.38
C GLY A 10 8.82 -8.88 -1.39
N LEU A 11 9.79 -8.15 -1.93
CA LEU A 11 9.80 -6.68 -1.99
C LEU A 11 9.15 -6.12 -3.27
N PHE A 12 8.89 -6.95 -4.30
CA PHE A 12 8.21 -6.53 -5.53
C PHE A 12 6.71 -6.87 -5.54
N ASP A 13 6.12 -7.16 -4.38
CA ASP A 13 4.67 -7.27 -4.29
C ASP A 13 4.05 -5.87 -4.39
N ILE A 14 3.32 -5.65 -5.48
CA ILE A 14 2.65 -4.38 -5.78
C ILE A 14 1.73 -3.92 -4.64
N ARG A 15 1.22 -4.82 -3.80
CA ARG A 15 0.38 -4.49 -2.65
C ARG A 15 1.15 -3.72 -1.56
N PHE A 16 2.44 -3.99 -1.37
CA PHE A 16 3.26 -3.20 -0.45
C PHE A 16 3.52 -1.81 -1.00
N ILE A 17 3.75 -1.68 -2.30
CA ILE A 17 3.98 -0.38 -2.96
C ILE A 17 2.69 0.46 -2.90
N ILE A 18 1.56 -0.09 -3.34
CA ILE A 18 0.26 0.58 -3.31
C ILE A 18 -0.13 0.91 -1.87
N GLY A 19 -0.05 -0.06 -0.96
CA GLY A 19 -0.39 0.14 0.46
C GLY A 19 0.50 1.18 1.14
N GLY A 20 1.80 1.21 0.82
CA GLY A 20 2.74 2.21 1.31
C GLY A 20 2.46 3.61 0.78
N LEU A 21 2.18 3.75 -0.52
CA LEU A 21 1.83 5.04 -1.13
C LEU A 21 0.51 5.60 -0.58
N ILE A 22 -0.52 4.75 -0.49
CA ILE A 22 -1.81 5.12 0.12
C ILE A 22 -1.61 5.50 1.59
N GLY A 23 -0.85 4.71 2.35
CA GLY A 23 -0.57 4.99 3.76
C GLY A 23 0.17 6.30 3.97
N LEU A 24 1.22 6.55 3.18
CA LEU A 24 2.01 7.79 3.25
C LEU A 24 1.15 9.02 2.97
N TYR A 25 0.34 8.99 1.91
CA TYR A 25 -0.54 10.11 1.59
C TYR A 25 -1.66 10.25 2.64
N GLY A 26 -2.16 9.14 3.17
CA GLY A 26 -3.11 9.13 4.29
C GLY A 26 -2.56 9.83 5.54
N VAL A 27 -1.27 9.60 5.87
CA VAL A 27 -0.60 10.33 6.96
C VAL A 27 -0.55 11.83 6.65
N ILE A 28 -0.14 12.22 5.44
CA ILE A 28 -0.08 13.64 5.03
C ILE A 28 -1.45 14.31 5.19
N LEU A 29 -2.51 13.70 4.65
CA LEU A 29 -3.87 14.24 4.76
C LEU A 29 -4.38 14.30 6.19
N THR A 30 -4.08 13.29 7.01
CA THR A 30 -4.45 13.29 8.43
C THR A 30 -3.76 14.44 9.17
N LEU A 31 -2.48 14.68 8.91
CA LEU A 31 -1.73 15.80 9.50
C LEU A 31 -2.28 17.15 9.03
N LEU A 32 -2.59 17.30 7.74
CA LEU A 32 -3.26 18.50 7.23
C LEU A 32 -4.65 18.68 7.85
N GLY A 33 -5.38 17.59 8.06
CA GLY A 33 -6.66 17.61 8.75
C GLY A 33 -6.54 18.06 10.20
N ILE A 34 -5.51 17.63 10.92
CA ILE A 34 -5.31 17.99 12.33
C ILE A 34 -4.76 19.42 12.49
N PHE A 35 -3.75 19.79 11.70
CA PHE A 35 -3.01 21.04 11.89
C PHE A 35 -3.45 22.20 10.98
N ASN A 36 -4.23 21.93 9.93
CA ASN A 36 -4.66 22.94 8.95
C ASN A 36 -6.19 22.97 8.74
N ALA A 37 -6.97 22.71 9.79
CA ALA A 37 -8.43 22.78 9.78
C ALA A 37 -8.97 24.22 9.83
N SER A 38 -8.67 25.03 8.82
CA SER A 38 -9.20 26.40 8.72
C SER A 38 -10.65 26.43 8.21
N ASP A 39 -11.39 27.51 8.48
CA ASP A 39 -12.76 27.71 7.99
C ASP A 39 -12.86 27.58 6.46
N LYS A 40 -11.83 28.07 5.75
CA LYS A 40 -11.73 27.93 4.29
C LYS A 40 -11.65 26.47 3.85
N GLU A 41 -10.91 25.64 4.59
CA GLU A 41 -10.80 24.20 4.28
C GLU A 41 -12.09 23.46 4.66
N LEU A 42 -12.71 23.79 5.80
CA LEU A 42 -14.00 23.21 6.21
C LEU A 42 -15.15 23.59 5.26
N ALA A 43 -15.14 24.80 4.71
CA ALA A 43 -16.14 25.24 3.73
C ALA A 43 -16.14 24.38 2.45
N LYS A 44 -15.02 23.73 2.11
CA LYS A 44 -14.96 22.80 0.96
C LYS A 44 -15.78 21.52 1.19
N GLY A 45 -16.04 21.17 2.45
CA GLY A 45 -16.76 19.96 2.85
C GLY A 45 -18.05 20.24 3.60
N ASP A 46 -18.66 21.41 3.41
CA ASP A 46 -19.88 21.81 4.13
C ASP A 46 -19.72 21.70 5.66
N GLY A 47 -18.59 22.21 6.16
CA GLY A 47 -18.21 22.12 7.57
C GLY A 47 -17.45 20.84 7.95
N LEU A 48 -17.34 19.86 7.04
CA LEU A 48 -16.56 18.65 7.29
C LEU A 48 -15.09 18.82 6.91
N ASN A 49 -14.22 18.26 7.74
CA ASN A 49 -12.79 18.19 7.47
C ASN A 49 -12.47 17.04 6.50
N ILE A 50 -12.57 17.32 5.19
CA ILE A 50 -12.35 16.32 4.13
C ILE A 50 -10.96 15.70 4.24
N ASN A 51 -9.92 16.50 4.52
CA ASN A 51 -8.55 16.00 4.63
C ASN A 51 -8.44 14.94 5.74
N LEU A 52 -9.07 15.17 6.90
CA LEU A 52 -9.04 14.23 8.00
C LEU A 52 -9.77 12.93 7.67
N TRP A 53 -11.00 13.01 7.15
CA TRP A 53 -11.79 11.83 6.80
C TRP A 53 -11.17 11.00 5.67
N ALA A 54 -10.70 11.66 4.62
CA ALA A 54 -9.99 11.00 3.53
C ALA A 54 -8.67 10.37 4.03
N GLY A 55 -7.90 11.10 4.84
CA GLY A 55 -6.67 10.61 5.45
C GLY A 55 -6.89 9.34 6.28
N LEU A 56 -7.88 9.35 7.18
CA LEU A 56 -8.24 8.17 7.98
C LEU A 56 -8.70 6.99 7.11
N GLY A 57 -9.52 7.23 6.09
CA GLY A 57 -9.92 6.18 5.14
C GLY A 57 -8.73 5.56 4.41
N MET A 58 -7.79 6.40 3.97
CA MET A 58 -6.55 5.94 3.32
C MET A 58 -5.65 5.16 4.29
N LEU A 59 -5.53 5.57 5.55
CA LEU A 59 -4.77 4.81 6.54
C LEU A 59 -5.35 3.42 6.76
N VAL A 60 -6.67 3.31 6.91
CA VAL A 60 -7.35 2.02 7.04
C VAL A 60 -7.10 1.14 5.82
N ALA A 61 -7.25 1.69 4.61
CA ALA A 61 -7.00 0.96 3.37
C ALA A 61 -5.52 0.53 3.24
N GLY A 62 -4.58 1.42 3.54
CA GLY A 62 -3.14 1.13 3.50
C GLY A 62 -2.75 0.00 4.45
N VAL A 63 -3.25 0.02 5.69
CA VAL A 63 -3.06 -1.06 6.67
C VAL A 63 -3.67 -2.36 6.16
N ALA A 64 -4.87 -2.33 5.60
CA ALA A 64 -5.51 -3.52 5.04
C ALA A 64 -4.67 -4.15 3.90
N PHE A 65 -4.09 -3.33 3.02
CA PHE A 65 -3.18 -3.80 1.97
C PHE A 65 -1.91 -4.46 2.53
N MET A 66 -1.29 -3.85 3.54
CA MET A 66 -0.10 -4.41 4.18
C MET A 66 -0.40 -5.74 4.89
N VAL A 67 -1.52 -5.81 5.62
CA VAL A 67 -1.99 -7.04 6.28
C VAL A 67 -2.25 -8.13 5.22
N TRP A 68 -2.92 -7.80 4.12
CA TRP A 68 -3.19 -8.77 3.06
C TRP A 68 -1.91 -9.25 2.37
N ALA A 69 -0.99 -8.36 2.02
CA ALA A 69 0.30 -8.72 1.44
C ALA A 69 1.08 -9.67 2.37
N ARG A 70 1.02 -9.41 3.69
CA ARG A 70 1.67 -10.25 4.70
C ARG A 70 1.01 -11.62 4.88
N LEU A 71 -0.31 -11.71 4.73
CA LEU A 71 -1.08 -12.96 4.84
C LEU A 71 -1.01 -13.82 3.57
N ARG A 72 -0.77 -13.22 2.39
CA ARG A 72 -0.81 -13.92 1.09
C ARG A 72 0.40 -13.54 0.23
N PRO A 73 1.63 -13.94 0.58
CA PRO A 73 2.83 -13.58 -0.17
C PRO A 73 2.83 -14.16 -1.59
N VAL A 74 3.32 -13.40 -2.57
CA VAL A 74 3.53 -13.87 -3.96
C VAL A 74 4.80 -14.73 -4.01
N ILE A 75 4.68 -15.94 -4.55
CA ILE A 75 5.79 -16.86 -4.76
C ILE A 75 5.97 -17.01 -6.27
N VAL A 76 7.15 -16.70 -6.78
CA VAL A 76 7.51 -16.94 -8.18
C VAL A 76 8.23 -18.30 -8.24
N PRO A 77 7.74 -19.29 -9.02
CA PRO A 77 8.44 -20.54 -9.26
C PRO A 77 9.78 -20.31 -9.99
N ASP A 78 10.81 -21.06 -9.60
CA ASP A 78 12.14 -21.02 -10.21
C ASP A 78 12.21 -22.08 -11.32
N ASP A 79 11.39 -21.93 -12.36
CA ASP A 79 11.35 -22.91 -13.45
C ASP A 79 11.19 -22.18 -14.79
N VAL A 80 12.33 -21.65 -15.27
CA VAL A 80 12.57 -21.52 -16.70
C VAL A 80 13.42 -22.73 -17.05
N GLU A 81 12.78 -23.82 -17.49
CA GLU A 81 13.52 -24.88 -18.19
C GLU A 81 14.25 -24.22 -19.36
N PRO A 82 15.57 -24.44 -19.51
CA PRO A 82 16.28 -24.04 -20.71
C PRO A 82 15.50 -24.56 -21.92
N ASN A 83 15.11 -23.64 -22.81
CA ASN A 83 14.55 -24.02 -24.09
C ASN A 83 15.68 -24.66 -24.90
N ASP A 84 15.87 -25.96 -24.70
CA ASP A 84 16.72 -26.83 -25.52
C ASP A 84 15.99 -27.08 -26.85
N GLY A 85 15.75 -26.00 -27.60
CA GLY A 85 15.28 -26.06 -28.97
C GLY A 85 16.34 -26.70 -29.87
N PRO A 86 15.92 -27.41 -30.94
CA PRO A 86 16.84 -28.12 -31.84
C PRO A 86 17.84 -27.19 -32.55
#